data_AF-A0A534U0H4-F1
#
_entry.id   AF-A0A534U0H4-F1
#
_cell.length_a   1.000
_cell.length_b   1.000
_cell.length_c   1.000
_cell.angle_alpha   90.00
_cell.angle_beta   90.00
_cell.angle_gamma   90.00
#
_symmetry.space_group_name_H-M   'P 1'
#
loop_
_entity.id
_entity.type
_entity.pdbx_description
1 polymer ?
#
loop_
_entity_poly.entity_id
_entity_poly.type
_entity_poly.pdbx_seq_one_letter_code
_entity_poly.pdbx_strand_id
1 'polypeptide(L)'
;MDRAQRTVAILALGCFLFVGISTFIDFDCWHQMALAREVFALGRMPLADQFAYTPTVYPVIHHEWGTGVVMYALATHGGLTAVRIAQWLLVLVIAVTCWRLASRHAGIAVTSALAPLAIIMGWAGLTAIRALLFTMLFVALLLTALDRDREGQRRWISWWLPLHVLWL
;
A
#
# COMPACT_ATOMS: atom_id res chain seq x y z
N MET A 1 -27.88 -0.62 2.28
CA MET A 1 -27.17 -0.42 0.99
C MET A 1 -28.12 -0.82 -0.12
N ASP A 2 -28.51 0.15 -0.93
CA ASP A 2 -29.44 -0.05 -2.05
C ASP A 2 -28.81 -0.97 -3.12
N ARG A 3 -29.63 -1.64 -3.93
CA ARG A 3 -29.19 -2.57 -4.99
C ARG A 3 -28.25 -1.87 -5.98
N ALA A 4 -28.53 -0.62 -6.32
CA ALA A 4 -27.67 0.21 -7.17
C ALA A 4 -26.29 0.46 -6.54
N GLN A 5 -26.23 0.77 -5.25
CA GLN A 5 -24.97 0.96 -4.52
C GLN A 5 -24.11 -0.31 -4.51
N ARG A 6 -24.73 -1.49 -4.37
CA ARG A 6 -24.01 -2.78 -4.45
C ARG A 6 -23.40 -3.00 -5.81
N THR A 7 -24.14 -2.75 -6.90
CA THR A 7 -23.63 -2.92 -8.26
C THR A 7 -22.44 -2.01 -8.54
N VAL A 8 -22.54 -0.73 -8.20
CA VAL A 8 -21.43 0.22 -8.38
C VAL A 8 -20.22 -0.19 -7.55
N ALA A 9 -20.41 -0.61 -6.30
CA ALA A 9 -19.33 -1.10 -5.45
C ALA A 9 -18.58 -2.27 -6.11
N ILE A 10 -19.33 -3.25 -6.63
CA ILE A 10 -18.77 -4.43 -7.30
C ILE A 10 -18.01 -4.04 -8.56
N LEU A 11 -18.56 -3.14 -9.38
CA LEU A 11 -17.91 -2.66 -10.61
C LEU A 11 -16.62 -1.90 -10.29
N ALA A 12 -16.67 -0.95 -9.34
CA ALA A 12 -15.50 -0.20 -8.92
C ALA A 12 -14.42 -1.14 -8.38
N LEU A 13 -14.80 -2.09 -7.51
CA LEU A 13 -13.88 -3.10 -6.97
C LEU A 13 -13.26 -3.95 -8.07
N GLY A 14 -14.07 -4.39 -9.03
CA GLY A 14 -13.61 -5.13 -10.21
C GLY A 14 -12.59 -4.34 -11.03
N CYS A 15 -12.83 -3.05 -11.27
CA CYS A 15 -11.88 -2.18 -11.95
C CYS A 15 -10.58 -2.02 -11.15
N PHE A 16 -10.66 -1.79 -9.84
CA PHE A 16 -9.47 -1.71 -8.98
C PHE A 16 -8.63 -2.99 -9.03
N LEU A 17 -9.27 -4.16 -8.97
CA LEU A 17 -8.59 -5.44 -9.09
C LEU A 17 -7.98 -5.63 -10.48
N PHE A 18 -8.69 -5.23 -11.54
CA PHE A 18 -8.19 -5.29 -12.91
C PHE A 18 -6.92 -4.45 -13.10
N VAL A 19 -6.87 -3.24 -12.54
CA VAL A 19 -5.65 -2.41 -12.51
C VAL A 19 -4.50 -3.17 -11.83
N GLY A 20 -4.78 -3.90 -10.75
CA GLY A 20 -3.80 -4.73 -10.04
C GLY A 20 -3.31 -5.98 -10.78
N ILE A 21 -3.82 -6.30 -11.97
CA ILE A 21 -3.39 -7.48 -12.76
C ILE A 21 -2.04 -7.23 -13.47
N SER A 22 -1.56 -5.99 -13.54
CA SER A 22 -0.27 -5.66 -14.16
C SER A 22 0.85 -6.60 -13.69
N THR A 23 1.51 -7.27 -14.64
CA THR A 23 2.60 -8.22 -14.38
C THR A 23 3.95 -7.53 -14.17
N PHE A 24 3.98 -6.20 -14.21
CA PHE A 24 5.19 -5.44 -13.91
C PHE A 24 5.55 -5.58 -12.43
N ILE A 25 6.83 -5.80 -12.14
CA ILE A 25 7.41 -5.72 -10.80
C ILE A 25 8.40 -4.59 -10.88
N ASP A 26 8.27 -3.62 -9.98
CA ASP A 26 9.14 -2.45 -9.98
C ASP A 26 10.60 -2.85 -9.69
N PHE A 27 11.55 -2.21 -10.35
CA PHE A 27 12.97 -2.43 -10.08
C PHE A 27 13.34 -2.08 -8.64
N ASP A 28 12.67 -1.07 -8.06
CA ASP A 28 12.81 -0.71 -6.66
C ASP A 28 12.43 -1.87 -5.73
N CYS A 29 11.43 -2.67 -6.09
CA CYS A 29 11.06 -3.86 -5.29
C CYS A 29 12.22 -4.86 -5.18
N TRP A 30 13.01 -5.03 -6.25
CA TRP A 30 14.20 -5.89 -6.23
C TRP A 30 15.30 -5.33 -5.36
N HIS A 31 15.57 -4.02 -5.47
CA HIS A 31 16.53 -3.33 -4.62
C HIS A 31 16.15 -3.46 -3.13
N GLN A 32 14.89 -3.21 -2.79
CA GLN A 32 14.37 -3.31 -1.43
C GLN A 32 14.48 -4.75 -0.85
N MET A 33 14.23 -5.78 -1.67
CA MET A 33 14.44 -7.17 -1.26
C MET A 33 15.93 -7.51 -1.07
N ALA A 34 16.81 -6.99 -1.92
CA ALA A 34 18.25 -7.17 -1.78
C ALA A 34 18.77 -6.49 -0.51
N LEU A 35 18.29 -5.28 -0.20
CA LEU A 35 18.55 -4.58 1.05
C LEU A 35 18.09 -5.39 2.25
N ALA A 36 16.86 -5.92 2.23
CA ALA A 36 16.35 -6.77 3.31
C ALA A 36 17.22 -8.01 3.54
N ARG A 37 17.69 -8.66 2.46
CA ARG A 37 18.63 -9.78 2.55
C ARG A 37 19.92 -9.38 3.27
N GLU A 38 20.49 -8.21 2.94
CA GLU A 38 21.71 -7.73 3.61
C GLU A 38 21.48 -7.35 5.08
N VAL A 39 20.32 -6.76 5.40
CA VAL A 39 19.93 -6.50 6.78
C VAL A 39 19.93 -7.80 7.59
N PHE A 40 19.36 -8.87 7.04
CA PHE A 40 19.35 -10.18 7.70
C PHE A 40 20.74 -10.80 7.81
N ALA A 41 21.59 -10.67 6.78
CA ALA A 41 22.96 -11.19 6.80
C ALA A 41 23.86 -10.45 7.82
N LEU A 42 23.71 -9.12 7.92
CA LEU A 42 24.52 -8.27 8.80
C LEU A 42 23.97 -8.17 10.23
N GLY A 43 22.69 -8.49 10.44
CA GLY A 43 21.98 -8.28 11.71
C GLY A 43 21.75 -6.80 12.05
N ARG A 44 21.93 -5.89 11.07
CA ARG A 44 21.77 -4.44 11.23
C ARG A 44 21.53 -3.75 9.88
N MET A 45 21.02 -2.52 9.92
CA MET A 45 20.85 -1.70 8.72
C MET A 45 22.20 -1.31 8.11
N PRO A 46 22.42 -1.52 6.79
CA PRO A 46 23.58 -0.97 6.09
C PRO A 46 23.56 0.57 6.16
N LEU A 47 24.71 1.16 6.49
CA LEU A 47 24.89 2.62 6.49
C LEU A 47 25.51 3.14 5.19
N ALA A 48 26.09 2.24 4.38
CA ALA A 48 26.64 2.55 3.07
C ALA A 48 25.74 1.92 2.01
N ASP A 49 25.52 2.64 0.91
CA ASP A 49 24.77 2.12 -0.22
C ASP A 49 25.65 1.19 -1.05
N GLN A 50 25.50 -0.12 -0.83
CA GLN A 50 26.29 -1.14 -1.52
C GLN A 50 25.78 -1.42 -2.94
N PHE A 51 24.57 -0.99 -3.26
CA PHE A 51 23.92 -1.28 -4.54
C PHE A 51 23.97 -0.09 -5.51
N ALA A 52 24.34 1.10 -5.03
CA ALA A 52 24.55 2.26 -5.88
C ALA A 52 25.75 2.10 -6.83
N TYR A 53 25.56 2.46 -8.09
CA TYR A 53 26.62 2.46 -9.10
C TYR A 53 27.59 3.65 -8.94
N THR A 54 27.12 4.73 -8.33
CA THR A 54 27.89 5.97 -8.11
C THR A 54 28.02 6.24 -6.61
N PRO A 55 29.01 7.07 -6.17
CA PRO A 55 29.12 7.47 -4.78
C PRO A 55 27.81 8.10 -4.24
N THR A 56 27.41 7.71 -3.04
CA THR A 56 26.23 8.22 -2.34
C THR A 56 26.61 8.89 -1.01
N VAL A 57 25.64 9.57 -0.39
CA VAL A 57 25.81 10.21 0.92
C VAL A 57 25.92 9.15 2.02
N TYR A 58 26.81 9.38 2.99
CA TYR A 58 26.94 8.55 4.19
C TYR A 58 26.49 9.33 5.45
N PRO A 59 25.66 8.74 6.33
CA PRO A 59 25.01 7.44 6.19
C PRO A 59 23.80 7.49 5.23
N VAL A 60 23.54 6.38 4.53
CA VAL A 60 22.25 6.19 3.86
C VAL A 60 21.20 5.80 4.89
N ILE A 61 20.07 6.50 4.84
CA ILE A 61 18.86 6.17 5.60
C ILE A 61 17.85 5.67 4.57
N HIS A 62 17.54 4.39 4.62
CA HIS A 62 16.53 3.82 3.74
C HIS A 62 15.14 3.99 4.35
N HIS A 63 14.33 4.81 3.68
CA HIS A 63 12.91 4.90 3.96
C HIS A 63 12.18 3.67 3.41
N GLU A 64 11.02 3.37 3.97
CA GLU A 64 10.13 2.29 3.49
C GLU A 64 10.75 0.88 3.52
N TRP A 65 11.83 0.67 4.28
CA TRP A 65 12.60 -0.58 4.39
C TRP A 65 11.74 -1.80 4.77
N GLY A 66 10.68 -1.56 5.55
CA GLY A 66 9.72 -2.60 5.95
C GLY A 66 9.04 -3.26 4.75
N THR A 67 8.86 -2.53 3.65
CA THR A 67 8.39 -3.10 2.37
C THR A 67 9.34 -4.17 1.89
N GLY A 68 10.63 -3.87 1.81
CA GLY A 68 11.65 -4.81 1.38
C GLY A 68 11.65 -6.10 2.19
N VAL A 69 11.49 -5.98 3.51
CA VAL A 69 11.41 -7.14 4.43
C VAL A 69 10.18 -8.01 4.14
N VAL A 70 9.00 -7.41 4.02
CA VAL A 70 7.76 -8.15 3.71
C VAL A 70 7.86 -8.82 2.34
N MET A 71 8.33 -8.08 1.33
CA MET A 71 8.48 -8.60 -0.04
C MET A 71 9.51 -9.74 -0.11
N TYR A 72 10.63 -9.60 0.60
CA TYR A 72 11.65 -10.63 0.68
C TYR A 72 11.09 -11.91 1.29
N ALA A 73 10.40 -11.82 2.44
CA ALA A 73 9.79 -12.98 3.09
C ALA A 73 8.75 -13.68 2.19
N LEU A 74 7.88 -12.91 1.52
CA LEU A 74 6.90 -13.48 0.58
C LEU A 74 7.60 -14.20 -0.58
N ALA A 75 8.63 -13.58 -1.16
CA ALA A 75 9.37 -14.13 -2.28
C ALA A 75 10.15 -15.39 -1.88
N THR A 76 10.77 -15.44 -0.70
CA THR A 76 11.57 -16.60 -0.27
C THR A 76 10.71 -17.78 0.18
N HIS A 77 9.54 -17.54 0.78
CA HIS A 77 8.67 -18.61 1.30
C HIS A 77 7.59 -19.08 0.32
N GLY A 78 7.08 -18.19 -0.54
CA GLY A 78 5.97 -18.50 -1.44
C GLY A 78 6.20 -18.04 -2.89
N GLY A 79 7.41 -17.58 -3.21
CA GLY A 79 7.78 -17.17 -4.55
C GLY A 79 6.98 -15.96 -5.06
N LEU A 80 6.99 -15.81 -6.39
CA LEU A 80 6.24 -14.76 -7.06
C LEU A 80 4.72 -14.86 -6.82
N THR A 81 4.20 -16.06 -6.61
CA THR A 81 2.78 -16.28 -6.34
C THR A 81 2.34 -15.60 -5.05
N ALA A 82 3.10 -15.76 -3.95
CA ALA A 82 2.78 -15.09 -2.68
C ALA A 82 2.87 -13.57 -2.79
N VAL A 83 3.87 -13.06 -3.50
CA VAL A 83 4.03 -11.64 -3.81
C VAL A 83 2.79 -11.08 -4.55
N ARG A 84 2.28 -11.81 -5.54
CA ARG A 84 1.10 -11.41 -6.32
C ARG A 84 -0.19 -11.47 -5.51
N ILE A 85 -0.38 -12.53 -4.73
CA ILE A 85 -1.53 -12.63 -3.83
C ILE A 85 -1.53 -11.46 -2.83
N ALA A 86 -0.37 -11.12 -2.26
CA ALA A 86 -0.25 -9.99 -1.34
C ALA A 86 -0.61 -8.66 -2.03
N GLN A 87 -0.15 -8.42 -3.26
CA GLN A 87 -0.54 -7.24 -4.04
C GLN A 87 -2.06 -7.15 -4.21
N TRP A 88 -2.71 -8.22 -4.67
CA TRP A 88 -4.16 -8.21 -4.90
C TRP A 88 -4.93 -8.00 -3.60
N LEU A 89 -4.49 -8.60 -2.50
CA LEU A 89 -5.07 -8.37 -1.18
C LEU A 89 -4.90 -6.92 -0.74
N LEU A 90 -3.73 -6.30 -0.94
CA LEU A 90 -3.51 -4.89 -0.61
C LEU A 90 -4.43 -3.97 -1.44
N VAL A 91 -4.49 -4.16 -2.76
CA VAL A 91 -5.37 -3.40 -3.66
C VAL A 91 -6.84 -3.55 -3.23
N LEU A 92 -7.25 -4.78 -2.91
CA LEU A 92 -8.60 -5.08 -2.43
C LEU A 92 -8.91 -4.32 -1.13
N VAL A 93 -8.01 -4.38 -0.14
CA VAL A 93 -8.19 -3.71 1.15
C VAL A 93 -8.24 -2.19 0.97
N ILE A 94 -7.38 -1.61 0.13
CA ILE A 94 -7.41 -0.18 -0.22
C ILE A 94 -8.77 0.18 -0.83
N ALA A 95 -9.19 -0.54 -1.87
CA ALA A 95 -10.44 -0.26 -2.56
C ALA A 95 -11.66 -0.36 -1.63
N VAL A 96 -11.73 -1.41 -0.79
CA VAL A 96 -12.82 -1.58 0.19
C VAL A 96 -12.80 -0.48 1.24
N THR A 97 -11.62 -0.09 1.73
CA THR A 97 -11.48 0.98 2.74
C THR A 97 -11.93 2.32 2.18
N CYS A 98 -11.45 2.68 0.98
CA CYS A 98 -11.86 3.90 0.28
C CYS A 98 -13.35 3.90 -0.02
N TRP A 99 -13.91 2.79 -0.50
CA TRP A 99 -15.35 2.67 -0.78
C TRP A 99 -16.20 2.86 0.47
N ARG A 100 -15.83 2.19 1.57
CA ARG A 100 -16.56 2.31 2.85
C ARG A 100 -16.53 3.73 3.36
N LEU A 101 -15.36 4.37 3.34
CA LEU A 101 -15.21 5.75 3.79
C LEU A 101 -16.02 6.72 2.91
N ALA A 102 -15.90 6.62 1.59
CA ALA A 102 -16.66 7.45 0.66
C ALA A 102 -18.17 7.29 0.83
N SER A 103 -18.65 6.05 1.03
CA SER A 103 -20.08 5.75 1.19
C SER A 103 -20.69 6.30 2.49
N ARG A 104 -19.87 6.67 3.49
CA ARG A 104 -20.36 7.32 4.72
C ARG A 104 -20.68 8.80 4.52
N HIS A 105 -19.98 9.46 3.60
CA HIS A 105 -20.01 10.92 3.44
C HIS A 105 -20.61 11.39 2.12
N ALA A 106 -20.67 10.52 1.12
CA ALA A 106 -21.15 10.85 -0.21
C ALA A 106 -22.27 9.90 -0.65
N GLY A 107 -23.28 10.48 -1.31
CA GLY A 107 -24.33 9.72 -1.98
C GLY A 107 -23.80 8.97 -3.20
N ILE A 108 -24.56 7.98 -3.68
CA ILE A 108 -24.14 7.10 -4.77
C ILE A 108 -23.82 7.85 -6.07
N ALA A 109 -24.51 8.95 -6.37
CA ALA A 109 -24.27 9.75 -7.57
C ALA A 109 -22.85 10.34 -7.57
N VAL A 110 -22.44 10.95 -6.46
CA VAL A 110 -21.11 11.57 -6.30
C VAL A 110 -20.03 10.49 -6.32
N THR A 111 -20.21 9.42 -5.55
CA THR A 111 -19.23 8.32 -5.49
C THR A 111 -19.06 7.65 -6.86
N SER A 112 -20.14 7.45 -7.61
CA SER A 112 -20.07 6.85 -8.95
C SER A 112 -19.40 7.79 -9.97
N ALA A 113 -19.66 9.09 -9.87
CA ALA A 113 -19.05 10.08 -10.77
C ALA A 113 -17.54 10.24 -10.53
N LEU A 114 -17.09 10.15 -9.27
CA LEU A 114 -15.68 10.32 -8.91
C LEU A 114 -14.87 9.02 -8.93
N ALA A 115 -15.51 7.85 -8.87
CA ALA A 115 -14.81 6.56 -8.87
C ALA A 115 -13.88 6.37 -10.10
N PRO A 116 -14.27 6.68 -11.35
CA PRO A 116 -13.38 6.57 -12.49
C PRO A 116 -12.13 7.45 -12.37
N LEU A 117 -12.30 8.69 -11.90
CA LEU A 117 -11.18 9.61 -11.67
C LEU A 117 -10.23 9.06 -10.61
N ALA A 118 -10.76 8.56 -9.50
CA ALA A 118 -9.96 7.95 -8.44
C ALA A 118 -9.18 6.72 -8.93
N ILE A 119 -9.79 5.88 -9.77
CA ILE A 119 -9.13 4.70 -10.38
C ILE A 119 -7.99 5.15 -11.31
N ILE A 120 -8.23 6.14 -12.16
CA ILE A 120 -7.22 6.66 -13.10
C ILE A 120 -6.04 7.27 -12.32
N MET A 121 -6.32 8.11 -11.32
CA MET A 121 -5.28 8.73 -10.49
C MET A 121 -4.52 7.70 -9.64
N GLY A 122 -5.21 6.63 -9.20
CA GLY A 122 -4.60 5.53 -8.45
C GLY A 122 -3.76 4.57 -9.30
N TRP A 123 -3.88 4.60 -10.64
CA TRP A 123 -3.25 3.63 -11.54
C TRP A 123 -1.75 3.44 -11.26
N ALA A 124 -0.98 4.52 -11.19
CA ALA A 124 0.46 4.46 -10.99
C ALA A 124 0.85 3.90 -9.61
N GLY A 125 -0.02 4.02 -8.60
CA GLY A 125 0.22 3.51 -7.25
C GLY A 125 -0.24 2.08 -7.02
N LEU A 126 -1.19 1.59 -7.83
CA LEU A 126 -1.84 0.29 -7.63
C LEU A 126 -1.36 -0.81 -8.58
N THR A 127 -0.75 -0.43 -9.70
CA THR A 127 -0.26 -1.37 -10.72
C THR A 127 1.08 -2.01 -10.39
N ALA A 128 2.00 -1.25 -9.80
CA ALA A 128 3.34 -1.71 -9.48
C ALA A 128 3.43 -2.18 -8.02
N ILE A 129 4.04 -3.34 -7.80
CA ILE A 129 4.40 -3.78 -6.44
C ILE A 129 5.61 -2.96 -5.99
N ARG A 130 5.36 -1.98 -5.13
CA ARG A 130 6.36 -1.11 -4.51
C ARG A 130 5.84 -0.56 -3.19
N ALA A 131 6.70 0.11 -2.45
CA ALA A 131 6.37 0.69 -1.15
C ALA A 131 5.15 1.65 -1.20
N LEU A 132 4.94 2.34 -2.33
CA LEU A 132 3.77 3.20 -2.52
C LEU A 132 2.44 2.48 -2.27
N LEU A 133 2.33 1.17 -2.57
CA LEU A 133 1.09 0.42 -2.35
C LEU A 133 0.75 0.31 -0.85
N PHE A 134 1.76 0.12 -0.01
CA PHE A 134 1.62 0.13 1.44
C PHE A 134 1.33 1.54 1.95
N THR A 135 2.00 2.56 1.42
CA THR A 135 1.70 3.96 1.73
C THR A 135 0.25 4.32 1.40
N MET A 136 -0.30 3.88 0.26
CA MET A 136 -1.71 4.07 -0.09
C MET A 136 -2.66 3.39 0.90
N LEU A 137 -2.33 2.18 1.36
CA LEU A 137 -3.08 1.50 2.42
C LEU A 137 -3.05 2.31 3.72
N PHE A 138 -1.87 2.76 4.17
CA PHE A 138 -1.73 3.57 5.37
C PHE A 138 -2.50 4.87 5.28
N VAL A 139 -2.45 5.57 4.14
CA VAL A 139 -3.27 6.77 3.93
C VAL A 139 -4.76 6.45 4.03
N ALA A 140 -5.25 5.38 3.40
CA ALA A 140 -6.66 5.00 3.48
C ALA A 140 -7.09 4.66 4.93
N LEU A 141 -6.23 3.97 5.68
CA LEU A 141 -6.45 3.65 7.10
C LEU A 141 -6.42 4.90 7.97
N LEU A 142 -5.48 5.82 7.74
CA LEU A 142 -5.38 7.10 8.44
C LEU A 142 -6.63 7.95 8.23
N LEU A 143 -7.10 8.09 6.98
CA LEU A 143 -8.33 8.82 6.69
C LEU A 143 -9.55 8.19 7.39
N THR A 144 -9.61 6.86 7.44
CA THR A 144 -10.66 6.15 8.18
C THR A 144 -10.56 6.38 9.69
N ALA A 145 -9.35 6.47 10.23
CA ALA A 145 -9.10 6.73 11.64
C ALA A 145 -9.49 8.17 12.03
N LEU A 146 -9.09 9.15 11.23
CA LEU A 146 -9.49 10.55 11.36
C LEU A 146 -11.00 10.74 11.25
N ASP A 147 -11.65 9.96 10.39
CA ASP A 147 -13.11 9.99 10.27
C ASP A 147 -13.79 9.50 11.56
N ARG A 148 -13.27 8.42 12.17
CA ARG A 148 -13.74 7.95 13.48
C ARG A 148 -13.38 8.89 14.63
N ASP A 149 -12.30 9.65 14.51
CA ASP A 149 -11.92 10.68 15.48
C ASP A 149 -13.01 11.75 15.63
N ARG A 150 -13.65 12.13 14.51
CA ARG A 150 -14.80 13.05 14.49
C ARG A 150 -16.00 12.52 15.27
N GLU A 151 -16.09 11.21 15.47
CA GLU A 151 -17.10 10.52 16.27
C GLU A 151 -16.64 10.29 17.73
N GLY A 152 -15.52 10.88 18.12
CA GLY A 152 -14.94 10.77 19.47
C GLY A 152 -14.10 9.51 19.71
N GLN A 153 -13.89 8.66 18.70
CA GLN A 153 -13.19 7.38 18.87
C GLN A 153 -11.67 7.53 18.74
N ARG A 154 -11.00 8.11 19.74
CA ARG A 154 -9.56 8.44 19.69
C ARG A 154 -8.59 7.28 19.94
N ARG A 155 -9.10 6.06 20.12
CA ARG A 155 -8.27 4.85 20.37
C ARG A 155 -7.32 4.52 19.22
N TRP A 156 -7.51 5.12 18.05
CA TRP A 156 -6.64 4.88 16.91
C TRP A 156 -5.23 5.47 17.07
N ILE A 157 -5.10 6.55 17.84
CA ILE A 157 -3.84 7.27 18.03
C ILE A 157 -2.78 6.35 18.67
N SER A 158 -3.17 5.50 19.62
CA SER A 158 -2.24 4.64 20.37
C SER A 158 -1.57 3.59 19.50
N TRP A 159 -2.24 3.07 18.47
CA TRP A 159 -1.65 2.10 17.54
C TRP A 159 -1.10 2.76 16.28
N TRP A 160 -1.62 3.92 15.87
CA TRP A 160 -1.14 4.63 14.68
C TRP A 160 0.25 5.25 14.90
N LEU A 161 0.50 5.87 16.06
CA LEU A 161 1.80 6.47 16.36
C LEU A 161 2.98 5.48 16.25
N PRO A 162 2.95 4.29 16.88
CA PRO A 162 4.06 3.34 16.73
C PRO A 162 4.17 2.81 15.30
N LEU A 163 3.04 2.59 14.61
CA LEU A 163 3.05 2.17 13.21
C LEU A 163 3.70 3.22 12.30
N HIS A 164 3.41 4.50 12.52
CA HIS A 164 3.97 5.60 11.74
C HIS A 164 5.48 5.74 11.94
N VAL A 165 5.96 5.61 13.19
CA VAL A 165 7.39 5.62 13.50
C VAL A 165 8.11 4.41 12.91
N LEU A 166 7.47 3.23 12.90
CA LEU A 166 8.04 2.03 12.28
C LEU A 166 8.13 2.15 10.76
N TRP A 167 7.21 2.90 10.14
CA TRP A 167 7.11 3.05 8.69
C TRP A 167 8.07 4.09 8.09
N LEU A 168 8.29 5.21 8.81
CA LEU A 168 9.19 6.31 8.41
C LEU A 168 10.67 5.89 8.35
#